data_AF-A0A1Z1UXB8-F1
#
_entry.id   AF-A0A1Z1UXB8-F1
#
_cell.length_a   1.000
_cell.length_b   1.000
_cell.length_c   1.000
_cell.angle_alpha   90.00
_cell.angle_beta   90.00
_cell.angle_gamma   90.00
#
_symmetry.space_group_name_H-M   'P 1'
#
loop_
_entity.id
_entity.type
_entity.pdbx_description
1 polymer ?
#
loop_
_entity_poly.entity_id
_entity_poly.type
_entity_poly.pdbx_seq_one_letter_code
_entity_poly.pdbx_strand_id
1 'polypeptide(L)'
;MKAVRKTVSKSIAAAVAVATVAAIPAGVVNAAVLDSGVDIMLSKNPALRAPELKNSDSEQQYPVHGFAASFIFYQTVSILIDDDGRGRAGRTFEGEAGGITTPGAAGFVGVLFTSDLERLYRETVSFEYNAVGPYLNINLFAGDGSLLGHVQSGAISILVGIGGGNGTWL
;
A
#
# COMPACT_ATOMS: atom_id res chain seq x y z
N MET A 1 32.73 -46.41 5.40
CA MET A 1 32.05 -46.02 6.67
C MET A 1 32.16 -44.50 6.78
N LYS A 2 31.08 -43.73 6.50
CA LYS A 2 30.15 -43.08 7.48
C LYS A 2 30.92 -42.31 8.59
N ALA A 3 30.70 -41.02 8.88
CA ALA A 3 29.50 -40.20 8.70
C ALA A 3 29.80 -38.68 8.69
N VAL A 4 28.93 -37.97 7.96
CA VAL A 4 28.68 -36.52 8.00
C VAL A 4 28.11 -36.12 9.36
N ARG A 5 28.54 -34.98 9.93
CA ARG A 5 27.79 -34.26 10.97
C ARG A 5 27.60 -32.79 10.56
N LYS A 6 26.39 -32.48 10.13
CA LYS A 6 25.82 -31.13 10.04
C LYS A 6 25.57 -30.62 11.46
N THR A 7 26.02 -29.40 11.76
CA THR A 7 25.57 -28.67 12.95
C THR A 7 24.67 -27.54 12.50
N VAL A 8 23.42 -27.61 12.96
CA VAL A 8 22.30 -26.74 12.60
C VAL A 8 22.30 -25.53 13.53
N SER A 9 22.37 -24.32 12.95
CA SER A 9 22.16 -23.05 13.64
C SER A 9 20.71 -22.94 14.09
N LYS A 10 20.48 -22.77 15.41
CA LYS A 10 19.16 -22.45 15.96
C LYS A 10 18.96 -20.93 15.90
N SER A 11 18.18 -20.46 14.93
CA SER A 11 17.66 -19.09 14.94
C SER A 11 16.49 -18.99 15.93
N ILE A 12 16.59 -18.07 16.87
CA ILE A 12 15.52 -17.69 17.79
C ILE A 12 14.57 -16.79 16.99
N ALA A 13 13.38 -17.30 16.68
CA ALA A 13 12.32 -16.50 16.08
C ALA A 13 11.71 -15.59 17.17
N ALA A 14 12.04 -14.30 17.14
CA ALA A 14 11.33 -13.30 17.91
C ALA A 14 10.02 -12.96 17.19
N ALA A 15 8.90 -13.48 17.70
CA ALA A 15 7.57 -13.10 17.23
C ALA A 15 7.22 -11.71 17.79
N VAL A 16 7.29 -10.69 16.94
CA VAL A 16 6.76 -9.36 17.27
C VAL A 16 5.27 -9.36 16.95
N ALA A 17 4.43 -9.38 17.98
CA ALA A 17 3.00 -9.16 17.83
C ALA A 17 2.76 -7.67 17.56
N VAL A 18 2.36 -7.32 16.34
CA VAL A 18 1.93 -5.96 16.00
C VAL A 18 0.46 -5.83 16.39
N ALA A 19 0.20 -5.06 17.45
CA ALA A 19 -1.15 -4.62 17.78
C ALA A 19 -1.53 -3.47 16.84
N THR A 20 -2.40 -3.74 15.87
CA THR A 20 -3.00 -2.71 15.02
C THR A 20 -4.03 -1.92 15.83
N VAL A 21 -3.65 -0.71 16.26
CA VAL A 21 -4.62 0.28 16.72
C VAL A 21 -5.24 0.91 15.49
N ALA A 22 -6.49 0.53 15.18
CA ALA A 22 -7.27 1.19 14.14
C ALA A 22 -7.62 2.61 14.59
N ALA A 23 -6.83 3.59 14.16
CA ALA A 23 -7.21 4.99 14.25
C ALA A 23 -8.20 5.28 13.11
N ILE A 24 -9.50 5.31 13.44
CA ILE A 24 -10.55 5.74 12.50
C ILE A 24 -10.44 7.27 12.39
N PRO A 25 -10.14 7.86 11.22
CA PRO A 25 -10.19 9.30 11.06
C PRO A 25 -11.62 9.81 11.32
N ALA A 26 -11.73 10.87 12.10
CA ALA A 26 -12.99 11.55 12.41
C ALA A 26 -13.56 12.17 11.13
N GLY A 27 -14.39 11.40 10.42
CA GLY A 27 -15.05 11.83 9.20
C GLY A 27 -16.16 10.91 8.68
N VAL A 28 -16.31 9.69 9.22
CA VAL A 28 -17.38 8.77 8.80
C VAL A 28 -18.54 8.84 9.80
N VAL A 29 -19.44 9.79 9.59
CA VAL A 29 -20.82 9.66 10.09
C VAL A 29 -21.58 8.81 9.08
N ASN A 30 -21.66 7.50 9.30
CA ASN A 30 -22.66 6.68 8.60
C ASN A 30 -23.33 5.71 9.59
N ALA A 31 -24.59 6.07 9.88
CA ALA A 31 -25.71 5.27 10.35
C ALA A 31 -25.42 3.79 10.69
N ALA A 32 -24.91 3.54 11.89
CA ALA A 32 -24.94 2.22 12.51
C ALA A 32 -25.92 2.21 13.68
N VAL A 33 -27.20 2.50 13.44
CA VAL A 33 -28.29 2.20 14.38
C VAL A 33 -29.55 1.88 13.56
N LEU A 34 -30.19 0.74 13.87
CA LEU A 34 -31.43 0.17 13.33
C LEU A 34 -31.31 -0.73 12.09
N ASP A 35 -30.81 -1.97 12.23
CA ASP A 35 -30.91 -2.99 11.16
C ASP A 35 -31.48 -4.35 11.59
N SER A 36 -31.67 -4.63 12.88
CA SER A 36 -32.12 -5.97 13.30
C SER A 36 -33.58 -6.32 12.96
N GLY A 37 -34.39 -5.34 12.52
CA GLY A 37 -35.81 -5.53 12.21
C GLY A 37 -36.17 -5.57 10.71
N VAL A 38 -35.30 -5.03 9.85
CA VAL A 38 -35.57 -4.87 8.41
C VAL A 38 -35.13 -6.12 7.62
N ASP A 39 -34.03 -6.75 8.03
CA ASP A 39 -33.48 -7.97 7.42
C ASP A 39 -34.47 -9.15 7.39
N ILE A 40 -35.30 -9.28 8.43
CA ILE A 40 -36.28 -10.37 8.53
C ILE A 40 -37.41 -10.21 7.51
N MET A 41 -37.73 -8.97 7.11
CA MET A 41 -38.79 -8.68 6.12
C MET A 41 -38.27 -8.81 4.69
N LEU A 42 -37.01 -8.44 4.40
CA LEU A 42 -36.42 -8.57 3.05
C LEU A 42 -36.13 -10.02 2.66
N SER A 43 -35.82 -10.91 3.61
CA SER A 43 -35.61 -12.34 3.32
C SER A 43 -36.83 -13.02 2.68
N LYS A 44 -38.04 -12.51 2.96
CA LYS A 44 -39.29 -13.14 2.52
C LYS A 44 -39.84 -12.65 1.18
N ASN A 45 -39.28 -11.60 0.57
CA ASN A 45 -39.85 -11.03 -0.65
C ASN A 45 -38.78 -10.64 -1.68
N PRO A 46 -38.48 -11.48 -2.68
CA PRO A 46 -37.41 -11.25 -3.65
C PRO A 46 -37.67 -10.05 -4.59
N ALA A 47 -38.89 -9.49 -4.58
CA ALA A 47 -39.27 -8.33 -5.38
C ALA A 47 -38.87 -6.97 -4.78
N LEU A 48 -38.34 -6.93 -3.56
CA LEU A 48 -37.88 -5.69 -2.87
C LEU A 48 -36.36 -5.56 -2.80
N ARG A 49 -35.61 -6.48 -3.42
CA ARG A 49 -34.15 -6.36 -3.53
C ARG A 49 -33.85 -5.22 -4.50
N ALA A 50 -33.48 -4.05 -3.97
CA ALA A 50 -32.90 -2.99 -4.77
C ALA A 50 -31.72 -3.57 -5.59
N PRO A 51 -31.54 -3.16 -6.85
CA PRO A 51 -30.40 -3.62 -7.64
C PRO A 51 -29.12 -3.25 -6.87
N GLU A 52 -28.34 -4.27 -6.53
CA GLU A 52 -27.03 -4.12 -5.89
C GLU A 52 -26.16 -3.31 -6.86
N LEU A 53 -25.96 -2.02 -6.55
CA LEU A 53 -25.05 -1.17 -7.29
C LEU A 53 -23.65 -1.77 -7.11
N LYS A 54 -23.14 -2.38 -8.18
CA LYS A 54 -21.79 -2.90 -8.26
C LYS A 54 -20.83 -1.72 -8.09
N ASN A 55 -20.36 -1.51 -6.87
CA ASN A 55 -19.47 -0.42 -6.52
C ASN A 55 -18.09 -0.72 -7.13
N SER A 56 -17.88 -0.31 -8.38
CA SER A 56 -16.62 -0.53 -9.12
C SER A 56 -15.47 0.33 -8.62
N ASP A 57 -15.74 1.24 -7.68
CA ASP A 57 -14.80 2.28 -7.25
C ASP A 57 -14.20 1.97 -5.87
N SER A 58 -14.40 0.77 -5.33
CA SER A 58 -13.73 0.36 -4.08
C SER A 58 -12.23 0.15 -4.34
N GLU A 59 -11.37 0.84 -3.58
CA GLU A 59 -9.93 0.61 -3.62
C GLU A 59 -9.59 -0.82 -3.19
N GLN A 60 -8.87 -1.51 -4.06
CA GLN A 60 -8.26 -2.81 -3.79
C GLN A 60 -6.93 -2.59 -3.08
N GLN A 61 -6.56 -3.54 -2.23
CA GLN A 61 -5.37 -3.50 -1.40
C GLN A 61 -4.38 -4.57 -1.84
N TYR A 62 -3.13 -4.16 -2.09
CA TYR A 62 -2.07 -5.05 -2.50
C TYR A 62 -0.88 -4.92 -1.55
N PRO A 63 -0.39 -6.02 -0.95
CA PRO A 63 0.81 -5.96 -0.12
C PRO A 63 2.02 -5.57 -0.98
N VAL A 64 2.84 -4.66 -0.45
CA VAL A 64 4.06 -4.21 -1.12
C VAL A 64 5.25 -4.20 -0.17
N HIS A 65 6.43 -4.38 -0.75
CA HIS A 65 7.68 -3.99 -0.12
C HIS A 65 8.46 -3.09 -1.07
N GLY A 66 9.36 -2.30 -0.51
CA GLY A 66 10.12 -1.35 -1.30
C GLY A 66 11.45 -1.02 -0.70
N PHE A 67 12.20 -0.21 -1.44
CA PHE A 67 13.50 0.29 -1.06
C PHE A 67 13.60 1.74 -1.48
N ALA A 68 14.18 2.58 -0.63
CA ALA A 68 14.48 3.96 -0.97
C ALA A 68 15.94 4.27 -0.62
N ALA A 69 16.61 5.01 -1.49
CA ALA A 69 17.91 5.60 -1.24
C ALA A 69 17.84 7.12 -1.38
N SER A 70 18.60 7.83 -0.55
CA SER A 70 18.63 9.28 -0.49
C SER A 70 20.06 9.81 -0.50
N PHE A 71 20.28 10.79 -1.37
CA PHE A 71 21.48 11.58 -1.53
C PHE A 71 21.20 13.05 -1.17
N ILE A 72 20.39 13.26 -0.12
CA ILE A 72 19.93 14.56 0.40
C ILE A 72 18.89 15.22 -0.49
N PHE A 73 19.28 15.62 -1.71
CA PHE A 73 18.42 16.33 -2.67
C PHE A 73 17.83 15.44 -3.77
N TYR A 74 18.31 14.21 -3.85
CA TYR A 74 17.94 13.22 -4.84
C TYR A 74 17.62 11.90 -4.17
N GLN A 75 16.52 11.28 -4.54
CA GLN A 75 16.08 10.00 -3.99
C GLN A 75 15.72 9.03 -5.11
N THR A 76 15.97 7.75 -4.87
CA THR A 76 15.41 6.65 -5.68
C THR A 76 14.42 5.89 -4.82
N VAL A 77 13.32 5.46 -5.43
CA VAL A 77 12.25 4.69 -4.76
C VAL A 77 11.87 3.53 -5.65
N SER A 78 11.89 2.33 -5.08
CA SER A 78 11.42 1.11 -5.71
C SER A 78 10.28 0.51 -4.90
N ILE A 79 9.18 0.11 -5.56
CA ILE A 79 8.02 -0.53 -4.92
C ILE A 79 7.71 -1.81 -5.68
N LEU A 80 7.69 -2.94 -4.98
CA LEU A 80 7.34 -4.23 -5.53
C LEU A 80 6.00 -4.69 -4.95
N ILE A 81 5.10 -5.13 -5.82
CA ILE A 81 3.83 -5.72 -5.41
C ILE A 81 4.02 -7.21 -5.17
N ASP A 82 3.81 -7.65 -3.94
CA ASP A 82 4.00 -9.04 -3.53
C ASP A 82 2.94 -9.98 -4.13
N ASP A 83 1.70 -9.49 -4.23
CA ASP A 83 0.57 -10.22 -4.82
C ASP A 83 -0.33 -9.27 -5.62
N ASP A 84 -0.55 -9.54 -6.91
CA ASP A 84 -1.43 -8.79 -7.82
C ASP A 84 -2.93 -9.07 -7.62
N GLY A 85 -3.30 -9.78 -6.55
CA GLY A 85 -4.66 -10.23 -6.27
C GLY A 85 -5.07 -11.47 -7.08
N ARG A 86 -4.18 -11.99 -7.91
CA ARG A 86 -4.35 -13.24 -8.67
C ARG A 86 -3.38 -14.33 -8.17
N GLY A 87 -2.71 -14.12 -7.04
CA GLY A 87 -1.77 -15.07 -6.44
C GLY A 87 -0.41 -15.10 -7.14
N ARG A 88 -0.01 -13.99 -7.75
CA ARG A 88 1.27 -13.85 -8.48
C ARG A 88 1.93 -12.55 -8.06
N ALA A 89 3.26 -12.50 -8.15
CA ALA A 89 4.00 -11.25 -8.00
C ALA A 89 3.51 -10.22 -9.03
N GLY A 90 3.30 -8.98 -8.58
CA GLY A 90 2.96 -7.85 -9.41
C GLY A 90 4.19 -7.20 -10.06
N ARG A 91 4.01 -5.99 -10.57
CA ARG A 91 5.09 -5.21 -11.20
C ARG A 91 5.94 -4.49 -10.16
N THR A 92 7.10 -4.01 -10.63
CA THR A 92 7.98 -3.13 -9.85
C THR A 92 7.85 -1.71 -10.35
N PHE A 93 7.55 -0.78 -9.46
CA PHE A 93 7.70 0.65 -9.72
C PHE A 93 9.15 1.06 -9.46
N GLU A 94 9.73 1.85 -10.36
CA GLU A 94 11.01 2.52 -10.17
C GLU A 94 10.82 4.02 -10.40
N GLY A 95 11.22 4.83 -9.42
CA GLY A 95 11.08 6.28 -9.46
C GLY A 95 12.31 7.02 -8.95
N GLU A 96 12.51 8.19 -9.50
CA GLU A 96 13.54 9.16 -9.14
C GLU A 96 12.85 10.45 -8.67
N ALA A 97 13.24 10.96 -7.51
CA ALA A 97 12.62 12.12 -6.90
C ALA A 97 13.64 13.18 -6.48
N GLY A 98 13.17 14.42 -6.50
CA GLY A 98 13.76 15.53 -5.76
C GLY A 98 13.00 15.78 -4.46
N GLY A 99 13.72 16.15 -3.42
CA GLY A 99 13.16 16.43 -2.09
C GLY A 99 14.29 16.70 -1.11
N ILE A 100 13.98 17.29 0.05
CA ILE A 100 14.97 17.56 1.09
C ILE A 100 14.80 16.53 2.19
N THR A 101 15.74 15.59 2.29
CA THR A 101 15.73 14.55 3.31
C THR A 101 17.15 14.21 3.81
N THR A 102 17.25 13.29 4.76
CA THR A 102 18.51 12.76 5.28
C THR A 102 19.16 11.78 4.30
N PRO A 103 20.50 11.69 4.22
CA PRO A 103 21.16 10.69 3.39
C PRO A 103 21.04 9.28 3.99
N GLY A 104 20.98 8.26 3.14
CA GLY A 104 20.93 6.86 3.57
C GLY A 104 20.11 5.98 2.64
N ALA A 105 19.95 4.71 2.99
CA ALA A 105 19.06 3.80 2.27
C ALA A 105 18.37 2.82 3.21
N ALA A 106 17.10 2.52 2.94
CA ALA A 106 16.26 1.67 3.77
C ALA A 106 15.18 0.94 2.97
N GLY A 107 14.83 -0.26 3.41
CA GLY A 107 13.65 -0.98 2.94
C GLY A 107 12.40 -0.58 3.73
N PHE A 108 11.23 -0.71 3.11
CA PHE A 108 9.93 -0.51 3.74
C PHE A 108 8.93 -1.59 3.32
N VAL A 109 7.89 -1.76 4.12
CA VAL A 109 6.75 -2.67 3.87
C VAL A 109 5.48 -1.88 4.04
N GLY A 110 4.51 -2.08 3.15
CA GLY A 110 3.27 -1.31 3.15
C GLY A 110 2.14 -1.98 2.38
N VAL A 111 1.13 -1.19 2.08
CA VAL A 111 -0.03 -1.59 1.28
C VAL A 111 -0.26 -0.55 0.19
N LEU A 112 -0.42 -1.00 -1.04
CA LEU A 112 -0.87 -0.21 -2.18
C LEU A 112 -2.39 -0.24 -2.25
N PHE A 113 -3.00 0.93 -2.34
CA PHE A 113 -4.43 1.13 -2.53
C PHE A 113 -4.67 1.68 -3.94
N THR A 114 -5.51 1.00 -4.72
CA THR A 114 -5.93 1.48 -6.05
C THR A 114 -7.24 0.82 -6.48
N SER A 115 -8.09 1.55 -7.20
CA SER A 115 -9.32 1.01 -7.79
C SER A 115 -9.06 0.22 -9.08
N ASP A 116 -7.99 0.54 -9.82
CA ASP A 116 -7.64 -0.07 -11.10
C ASP A 116 -6.12 -0.27 -11.23
N LEU A 117 -5.67 -1.48 -10.87
CA LEU A 117 -4.25 -1.86 -10.90
C LEU A 117 -3.65 -1.81 -12.32
N GLU A 118 -4.44 -2.18 -13.35
CA GLU A 118 -3.96 -2.21 -14.73
C GLU A 118 -3.80 -0.79 -15.29
N ARG A 119 -4.69 0.14 -14.91
CA ARG A 119 -4.54 1.56 -15.20
C ARG A 119 -3.34 2.15 -14.48
N LEU A 120 -3.15 1.83 -13.21
CA LEU A 120 -1.99 2.26 -12.43
C LEU A 120 -0.67 1.82 -13.10
N TYR A 121 -0.56 0.57 -13.56
CA TYR A 121 0.61 0.10 -14.29
C TYR A 121 0.87 0.83 -15.61
N ARG A 122 -0.18 1.18 -16.34
CA ARG A 122 -0.06 1.77 -17.69
C ARG A 122 0.17 3.27 -17.65
N GLU A 123 -0.46 3.97 -16.71
CA GLU A 123 -0.60 5.43 -16.76
C GLU A 123 0.30 6.16 -15.77
N THR A 124 0.89 5.50 -14.77
CA THR A 124 1.78 6.17 -13.82
C THR A 124 2.99 6.75 -14.54
N VAL A 125 3.21 8.05 -14.38
CA VAL A 125 4.41 8.75 -14.89
C VAL A 125 5.14 9.54 -13.82
N SER A 126 4.46 9.87 -12.71
CA SER A 126 5.02 10.66 -11.62
C SER A 126 4.51 10.18 -10.26
N PHE A 127 5.23 10.56 -9.22
CA PHE A 127 4.87 10.25 -7.84
C PHE A 127 5.27 11.37 -6.88
N GLU A 128 4.63 11.38 -5.72
CA GLU A 128 4.99 12.22 -4.58
C GLU A 128 5.08 11.34 -3.33
N TYR A 129 6.12 11.50 -2.53
CA TYR A 129 6.20 10.92 -1.20
C TYR A 129 6.02 11.99 -0.12
N ASN A 130 5.35 11.60 0.96
CA ASN A 130 5.23 12.37 2.19
C ASN A 130 5.61 11.46 3.37
N ALA A 131 6.70 11.79 4.04
CA ALA A 131 7.26 11.06 5.16
C ALA A 131 7.22 11.95 6.42
N VAL A 132 6.13 11.82 7.18
CA VAL A 132 5.88 12.63 8.38
C VAL A 132 5.47 11.75 9.55
N GLY A 133 6.17 11.92 10.67
CA GLY A 133 5.92 11.13 11.88
C GLY A 133 6.19 9.64 11.62
N PRO A 134 5.28 8.74 12.02
CA PRO A 134 5.47 7.30 11.86
C PRO A 134 5.03 6.78 10.48
N TYR A 135 4.66 7.64 9.53
CA TYR A 135 4.09 7.25 8.25
C TYR A 135 4.95 7.67 7.06
N LEU A 136 4.97 6.80 6.05
CA LEU A 136 5.40 7.08 4.69
C LEU A 136 4.17 6.88 3.78
N ASN A 137 3.78 7.93 3.08
CA ASN A 137 2.77 7.88 2.03
C ASN A 137 3.42 8.14 0.68
N ILE A 138 3.08 7.36 -0.35
CA ILE A 138 3.54 7.56 -1.72
C ILE A 138 2.32 7.60 -2.65
N ASN A 139 2.04 8.75 -3.25
CA ASN A 139 0.97 8.93 -4.23
C ASN A 139 1.51 8.74 -5.65
N LEU A 140 0.76 8.03 -6.49
CA LEU A 140 1.11 7.71 -7.88
C LEU A 140 0.14 8.41 -8.82
N PHE A 141 0.68 9.10 -9.83
CA PHE A 141 -0.10 9.98 -10.69
C PHE A 141 0.07 9.65 -12.17
N ALA A 142 -1.03 9.84 -12.91
CA ALA A 142 -1.02 9.82 -14.36
C ALA A 142 -0.47 11.13 -14.95
N GLY A 143 -0.23 11.13 -16.26
CA GLY A 143 0.29 12.31 -16.97
C GLY A 143 -0.64 13.52 -17.02
N ASP A 144 -1.92 13.33 -16.72
CA ASP A 144 -2.89 14.41 -16.52
C ASP A 144 -2.97 14.89 -15.07
N GLY A 145 -2.14 14.34 -14.17
CA GLY A 145 -2.13 14.63 -12.74
C GLY A 145 -3.20 13.88 -11.94
N SER A 146 -3.98 12.98 -12.54
CA SER A 146 -4.97 12.19 -11.81
C SER A 146 -4.30 11.17 -10.89
N LEU A 147 -4.84 11.01 -9.67
CA LEU A 147 -4.37 10.01 -8.70
C LEU A 147 -4.78 8.61 -9.18
N LEU A 148 -3.80 7.72 -9.32
CA LEU A 148 -3.99 6.33 -9.73
C LEU A 148 -4.01 5.37 -8.54
N GLY A 149 -3.37 5.74 -7.45
CA GLY A 149 -3.29 4.96 -6.23
C GLY A 149 -2.26 5.54 -5.27
N HIS A 150 -2.19 4.94 -4.08
CA HIS A 150 -1.25 5.38 -3.05
C HIS A 150 -0.74 4.20 -2.22
N VAL A 151 0.52 4.28 -1.79
CA VAL A 151 1.13 3.34 -0.86
C VAL A 151 1.14 3.95 0.53
N GLN A 152 0.64 3.20 1.51
CA GLN A 152 0.79 3.51 2.92
C GLN A 152 1.78 2.54 3.57
N SER A 153 2.79 3.08 4.23
CA SER A 153 3.84 2.33 4.92
C SER A 153 4.23 2.97 6.25
N GLY A 154 4.95 2.23 7.08
CA GLY A 154 5.65 2.79 8.23
C GLY A 154 6.80 3.68 7.78
N ALA A 155 7.12 4.69 8.58
CA ALA A 155 8.22 5.61 8.29
C ALA A 155 9.56 4.87 8.17
N ILE A 156 10.39 5.34 7.24
CA ILE A 156 11.80 4.98 7.13
C ILE A 156 12.64 6.19 7.50
N SER A 157 13.63 6.00 8.36
CA SER A 157 14.43 7.10 8.94
C SER A 157 15.19 7.95 7.91
N ILE A 158 15.25 7.52 6.65
CA ILE A 158 15.99 8.16 5.55
C ILE A 158 15.11 9.07 4.68
N LEU A 159 13.79 8.96 4.75
CA LEU A 159 12.85 9.87 4.11
C LEU A 159 12.16 10.73 5.17
N VAL A 160 12.25 12.04 5.04
CA VAL A 160 11.60 13.03 5.89
C VAL A 160 11.03 14.12 4.99
N GLY A 161 9.85 14.63 5.34
CA GLY A 161 9.23 15.72 4.61
C GLY A 161 8.56 15.25 3.32
N ILE A 162 8.63 16.09 2.29
CA ILE A 162 7.93 15.88 1.01
C ILE A 162 8.94 15.91 -0.12
N GLY A 163 8.76 15.02 -1.09
CA GLY A 163 9.49 15.04 -2.35
C GLY A 163 8.69 14.35 -3.44
N GLY A 164 9.17 14.41 -4.66
CA GLY A 164 8.47 13.82 -5.79
C GLY A 164 9.28 13.89 -7.06
N GLY A 165 8.81 13.18 -8.07
CA GLY A 165 9.47 13.11 -9.37
C GLY A 165 8.80 12.11 -10.28
N ASN A 166 9.60 11.52 -11.16
CA ASN A 166 9.10 10.66 -12.22
C ASN A 166 9.34 9.20 -11.89
N GLY A 167 8.47 8.32 -12.40
CA GLY A 167 8.66 6.88 -12.26
C GLY A 167 7.67 6.10 -13.11
N THR A 168 7.96 4.81 -13.29
CA THR A 168 7.16 3.91 -14.13
C THR A 168 7.11 2.51 -13.52
N TRP A 169 6.12 1.73 -13.93
CA TRP A 169 6.04 0.31 -13.63
C TRP A 169 6.71 -0.53 -14.71
N LEU A 170 7.45 -1.56 -14.31
CA LEU A 170 8.17 -2.52 -15.15
C LEU A 170 7.54 -3.92 -15.08
#